data_AF-A0A820R013-F1
#
_entry.id   AF-A0A820R013-F1
#
_cell.length_a   1.000
_cell.length_b   1.000
_cell.length_c   1.000
_cell.angle_alpha   90.00
_cell.angle_beta   90.00
_cell.angle_gamma   90.00
#
_symmetry.space_group_name_H-M   'P 1'
#
loop_
_entity.id
_entity.type
_entity.pdbx_description
1 polymer ?
#
loop_
_entity_poly.entity_id
_entity_poly.type
_entity_poly.pdbx_seq_one_letter_code
_entity_poly.pdbx_strand_id
1 'polypeptide(L)' 'MYIVNRGKLHVMADNNKTVLATLKAGSYFGEISILNMGSGNRRTASVRSVGYSDLFCLSKEDLWEVLKEYPAVRVKLE' A
#
# COMPACT_ATOMS: atom_id res chain seq x y z
N MET A 1 -4.21 -1.13 1.23
CA MET A 1 -2.93 -1.53 0.60
C MET A 1 -3.23 -1.97 -0.82
N TYR A 2 -2.32 -1.69 -1.74
CA TYR A 2 -2.45 -2.08 -3.14
C TYR A 2 -1.29 -2.98 -3.55
N ILE A 3 -1.59 -4.02 -4.32
CA ILE A 3 -0.61 -4.95 -4.90
C ILE A 3 -0.69 -4.81 -6.43
N VAL A 4 0.46 -4.62 -7.06
CA VAL A 4 0.55 -4.44 -8.51
C VAL A 4 0.50 -5.80 -9.20
N ASN A 5 -0.60 -6.09 -9.88
CA ASN A 5 -0.73 -7.29 -10.71
C ASN A 5 -0.07 -7.06 -12.08
N ARG A 6 -0.40 -5.93 -12.73
CA ARG A 6 0.12 -5.56 -14.04
C ARG A 6 0.28 -4.04 -14.15
N GLY A 7 1.24 -3.61 -14.97
CA GLY A 7 1.49 -2.19 -15.24
C GLY A 7 2.69 -1.65 -14.45
N LYS A 8 2.78 -0.32 -14.40
CA LYS A 8 3.91 0.41 -13.83
C LYS A 8 3.40 1.66 -13.13
N LEU A 9 3.87 1.89 -11.91
CA LEU A 9 3.52 3.06 -11.12
C LEU A 9 4.76 3.82 -10.71
N HIS A 10 4.63 5.14 -10.59
CA HIS A 10 5.64 6.01 -10.03
C HIS A 10 5.21 6.47 -8.64
N VAL A 11 6.12 6.35 -7.69
CA VAL A 11 6.04 7.05 -6.42
C VAL A 11 6.60 8.45 -6.67
N MET A 12 5.77 9.46 -6.44
CA MET A 12 6.05 10.87 -6.70
C MET A 12 6.42 11.57 -5.39
N ALA A 13 7.39 12.48 -5.46
CA ALA A 13 7.64 13.43 -4.38
C ALA A 13 6.48 14.44 -4.25
N ASP A 14 6.46 15.21 -3.17
CA ASP A 14 5.42 16.22 -2.87
C ASP A 14 5.26 17.28 -3.98
N ASN A 15 6.33 17.54 -4.75
CA ASN A 15 6.30 18.45 -5.89
C ASN A 15 5.57 17.89 -7.13
N ASN A 16 5.11 16.63 -7.10
CA ASN A 16 4.45 15.91 -8.20
C ASN A 16 5.22 15.86 -9.53
N LYS A 17 6.52 16.17 -9.51
CA LYS A 17 7.40 16.22 -10.69
C LYS A 17 8.53 15.19 -10.59
N THR A 18 9.09 15.02 -9.40
CA THR A 18 10.18 14.08 -9.16
C THR A 18 9.64 12.67 -8.92
N VAL A 19 10.11 11.70 -9.70
CA VAL A 19 9.86 10.28 -9.46
C VAL A 19 10.87 9.78 -8.43
N LEU A 20 10.39 9.36 -7.27
CA LEU A 20 11.20 8.79 -6.19
C LEU A 20 11.50 7.30 -6.42
N ALA A 21 10.50 6.56 -6.89
CA ALA A 21 10.61 5.14 -7.15
C ALA A 21 9.64 4.69 -8.24
N THR A 22 9.92 3.53 -8.83
CA THR A 22 9.09 2.89 -9.83
C THR A 22 8.67 1.51 -9.34
N LEU A 23 7.36 1.30 -9.24
CA LEU A 23 6.75 0.02 -8.86
C LEU A 23 6.37 -0.75 -10.12
N LYS A 24 6.57 -2.07 -10.09
CA LYS A 24 6.25 -3.01 -11.17
C LYS A 24 5.38 -4.13 -10.63
N ALA A 25 4.93 -5.04 -11.50
CA ALA A 25 4.22 -6.25 -11.09
C ALA A 25 4.94 -6.98 -9.94
N GLY A 26 4.18 -7.41 -8.93
CA GLY A 26 4.68 -8.01 -7.69
C GLY A 26 5.05 -7.00 -6.59
N SER A 27 5.16 -5.71 -6.91
CA SER A 27 5.34 -4.66 -5.89
C SER A 27 4.03 -4.37 -5.15
N TYR A 28 4.10 -3.85 -3.93
CA TYR A 28 2.96 -3.36 -3.16
C TYR A 28 3.25 -2.00 -2.53
N PHE A 29 2.20 -1.27 -2.15
CA PHE A 29 2.31 0.02 -1.47
C PHE A 29 1.08 0.34 -0.61
N GLY A 30 1.23 1.28 0.32
CA GLY A 30 0.16 1.70 1.23
C GLY A 30 0.02 0.81 2.47
N GLU A 31 1.02 0.00 2.76
CA GLU A 31 1.15 -0.87 3.92
C GLU A 31 1.11 -0.08 5.24
N ILE A 32 1.72 1.12 5.27
CA ILE A 32 1.75 1.99 6.45
C ILE A 32 0.32 2.37 6.90
N SER A 33 -0.59 2.61 5.95
CA SER A 33 -2.00 2.93 6.26
C SER A 33 -2.78 1.78 6.88
N ILE A 34 -2.33 0.54 6.69
CA ILE A 34 -2.96 -0.64 7.26
C ILE A 34 -2.37 -0.96 8.64
N LEU A 35 -1.04 -0.92 8.76
CA LEU A 35 -0.30 -1.42 9.93
C LEU A 35 -0.30 -0.47 11.14
N ASN A 36 -0.95 0.69 11.06
CA ASN A 36 -1.21 1.58 12.20
C ASN A 36 0.05 1.90 13.07
N MET A 37 1.25 1.89 12.47
CA MET A 37 2.53 2.21 13.13
C MET A 37 2.62 3.70 13.49
N GLY A 38 1.93 4.12 14.56
CA GLY A 38 2.15 5.34 15.35
C GLY A 38 1.99 6.72 14.68
N SER A 39 2.02 6.82 13.34
CA SER A 39 2.12 8.07 12.58
C SER A 39 0.79 8.57 12.00
N GLY A 40 -0.33 7.91 12.33
CA GLY A 40 -1.63 8.17 11.71
C GLY A 40 -1.67 7.76 10.23
N ASN A 41 -2.88 7.73 9.67
CA ASN A 41 -3.18 7.40 8.26
C ASN A 41 -2.64 8.42 7.25
N ARG A 42 -1.48 9.03 7.50
CA ARG A 42 -0.93 10.09 6.66
C ARG A 42 -0.29 9.46 5.44
N ARG A 43 -0.75 9.86 4.25
CA ARG A 43 -0.05 9.56 3.01
C ARG A 43 1.35 10.17 3.07
N THR A 44 2.36 9.34 2.91
CA THR A 44 3.78 9.72 2.91
C THR A 44 4.31 10.02 1.50
N ALA A 45 3.64 9.54 0.47
CA ALA A 45 3.98 9.80 -0.92
C ALA A 45 2.74 9.67 -1.82
N SER A 46 2.78 10.32 -2.97
CA SER A 46 1.75 10.17 -4.01
C SER A 46 2.15 9.05 -4.97
N VAL A 47 1.22 8.19 -5.36
CA VAL A 47 1.48 7.14 -6.35
C VAL A 47 0.65 7.42 -7.60
N ARG A 48 1.30 7.41 -8.77
CA ARG A 48 0.68 7.69 -10.07
C ARG A 48 0.93 6.53 -11.02
N SER A 49 -0.13 6.06 -11.68
CA SER A 49 0.03 5.07 -12.75
C SER A 49 0.68 5.72 -13.99
N VAL A 50 1.64 5.03 -14.61
CA VAL A 50 2.29 5.49 -15.85
C VAL A 50 1.39 5.25 -17.07
N GLY A 51 0.58 4.20 -17.02
CA GLY A 51 -0.39 3.83 -18.06
C GLY A 51 -1.52 2.99 -17.48
N TYR A 52 -2.12 2.12 -18.28
CA TYR A 52 -3.06 1.13 -17.74
C TYR A 52 -2.34 0.19 -16.77
N SER A 53 -2.92 0.03 -15.57
CA SER A 53 -2.39 -0.83 -14.52
C SER A 53 -3.54 -1.55 -13.83
N ASP A 54 -3.31 -2.83 -13.51
CA ASP A 54 -4.23 -3.67 -12.75
C ASP A 54 -3.67 -3.84 -11.34
N LEU A 55 -4.50 -3.50 -10.34
CA LEU A 55 -4.13 -3.55 -8.93
C LEU A 55 -5.12 -4.41 -8.16
N PHE A 56 -4.63 -5.20 -7.23
CA PHE A 56 -5.46 -5.74 -6.16
C PHE A 56 -5.50 -4.74 -5.00
N CYS A 57 -6.66 -4.57 -4.39
CA CYS A 57 -6.85 -3.75 -3.20
C CYS A 57 -7.14 -4.66 -2.02
N LEU A 58 -6.41 -4.48 -0.92
CA LEU A 58 -6.74 -5.01 0.39
C LEU A 58 -7.15 -3.84 1.27
N SER A 59 -8.41 -3.83 1.72
CA SER A 59 -8.91 -2.82 2.65
C SER A 59 -8.38 -3.07 4.06
N LYS A 60 -8.44 -2.05 4.92
CA LYS A 60 -8.02 -2.21 6.31
C LYS A 60 -9.03 -3.11 7.04
N GLU A 61 -10.31 -2.89 6.78
CA GLU A 61 -11.45 -3.57 7.37
C GLU A 61 -11.38 -5.08 7.12
N ASP A 62 -11.18 -5.50 5.86
CA ASP A 62 -11.09 -6.92 5.48
C ASP A 62 -9.91 -7.60 6.18
N LEU A 63 -8.76 -6.93 6.29
CA LEU A 63 -7.61 -7.48 7.00
C LEU A 63 -7.92 -7.66 8.49
N TRP A 64 -8.50 -6.66 9.15
CA TRP A 64 -8.82 -6.76 10.58
C TRP A 64 -9.89 -7.82 10.86
N GLU A 65 -10.80 -8.06 9.92
CA GLU A 65 -11.77 -9.14 10.04
C GLU A 65 -11.08 -10.51 10.03
N VAL A 66 -10.20 -10.77 9.05
CA VAL A 66 -9.44 -12.02 8.98
C VAL A 66 -8.52 -12.20 10.20
N LEU A 67 -7.90 -11.12 10.69
CA LEU A 67 -7.02 -11.18 11.86
C LEU A 67 -7.74 -11.57 13.16
N LYS A 68 -9.08 -11.49 13.23
CA LYS A 68 -9.85 -12.03 14.37
C LYS A 68 -9.74 -13.54 14.45
N GLU A 69 -9.64 -14.23 13.31
CA GLU A 69 -9.50 -15.70 13.24
C GLU A 69 -8.06 -16.16 13.48
N TYR A 70 -7.08 -15.28 13.29
CA TYR A 70 -5.65 -15.57 13.45
C TYR A 70 -4.99 -14.69 14.53
N PRO A 71 -5.36 -14.87 15.82
CA PRO A 71 -4.90 -13.99 16.90
C PRO A 71 -3.38 -14.00 17.08
N ALA A 72 -2.69 -15.12 16.81
CA ALA A 72 -1.24 -15.20 16.89
C ALA A 72 -0.52 -14.34 15.82
N VAL A 73 -1.16 -14.10 14.67
CA VAL A 73 -0.64 -13.24 13.60
C VAL A 73 -0.90 -11.77 13.94
N ARG A 74 -2.08 -11.47 14.50
CA ARG A 74 -2.45 -10.13 14.95
C ARG A 74 -1.44 -9.54 15.93
N VAL A 75 -1.00 -10.31 16.93
CA VAL A 75 -0.02 -9.86 17.94
C VAL A 75 1.34 -9.50 17.33
N LYS A 76 1.70 -10.07 16.17
CA LYS A 76 2.95 -9.73 15.47
C LYS A 76 2.83 -8.47 14.60
N LEU A 77 1.61 -8.02 14.34
CA LEU A 77 1.30 -6.85 13.52
C LEU A 77 1.02 -5.59 14.35
N GLU A 78 0.61 -5.77 15.61
CA GLU A 78 0.51 -4.72 16.65
C GLU A 78 1.90 -4.37 17.21
#